data_AF-A0A4P6HPD3-F1
#
_entry.id   AF-A0A4P6HPD3-F1
#
_cell.length_a   1.000
_cell.length_b   1.000
_cell.length_c   1.000
_cell.angle_alpha   90.00
_cell.angle_beta   90.00
_cell.angle_gamma   90.00
#
_symmetry.space_group_name_H-M   'P 1'
#
loop_
_entity.id
_entity.type
_entity.pdbx_description
1 polymer ?
#
loop_
_entity_poly.entity_id
_entity_poly.type
_entity_poly.pdbx_seq_one_letter_code
_entity_poly.pdbx_strand_id
1 'polypeptide(L)'
;MESQNDILNVTAQPNGATGGTGGVGHTTNTGGPGLPGGPVNSNPITPNYTPQSFEELNAQVRNERINMFIGMTGGVGLPGDIKLNEHNEVISDISPEVEAALNHLTQTKIDTMELDECRDVIVDNNNQLNAAQNNINAHNANRAYTIGKTLHRVKYLTETTGYPGGFEKWCKENLKKTKLQKTQRRKHMDMCTIYDVLDYASFGIEKLAALYPVLKVTPDLDPKHPIRDFLERFNVNIHDCPDVEDMRFEISIAIDMAKLENNGISGINKGLVREFRECGFQLNKKDFEAMKVAKDTGGDPSKYLEQVIENKKRITAKPPVMPFTSPAPKNIMEQAQEIRDTVQTLLNAPTISGDIQPERIDDLIKDLEALKLRVTQAKGQSQPTQQTASTTEAAA
;
A
#
# COMPACT_ATOMS: atom_id res chain seq x y z
N MET A 1 37.59 -1.10 63.03
CA MET A 1 38.02 0.16 63.69
C MET A 1 39.19 0.68 62.88
N GLU A 2 39.04 1.89 62.35
CA GLU A 2 40.07 2.93 62.11
C GLU A 2 41.38 2.51 61.39
N SER A 3 41.93 3.22 60.41
CA SER A 3 41.73 4.57 59.85
C SER A 3 42.32 4.54 58.42
N GLN A 4 41.73 5.15 57.40
CA GLN A 4 41.94 6.54 56.95
C GLN A 4 43.33 7.15 57.25
N ASN A 5 43.99 7.55 56.16
CA ASN A 5 44.75 8.79 55.93
C ASN A 5 45.63 8.58 54.68
N ASP A 6 45.91 9.54 53.81
CA ASP A 6 45.27 10.75 53.33
C ASP A 6 46.24 11.26 52.25
N ILE A 7 45.70 11.77 51.14
CA ILE A 7 46.15 12.98 50.42
C ILE A 7 47.66 13.08 50.03
N LEU A 8 47.97 13.15 48.72
CA LEU A 8 48.47 14.39 48.08
C LEU A 8 48.84 14.23 46.59
N ASN A 9 48.15 15.08 45.85
CA ASN A 9 48.28 15.52 44.48
C ASN A 9 49.57 16.32 44.24
N VAL A 10 50.41 16.00 43.25
CA VAL A 10 51.27 16.99 42.56
C VAL A 10 51.55 16.57 41.11
N THR A 11 51.08 17.43 40.21
CA THR A 11 51.41 17.62 38.80
C THR A 11 52.90 17.83 38.50
N ALA A 12 53.42 17.22 37.43
CA ALA A 12 54.45 17.83 36.57
C ALA A 12 54.53 17.11 35.21
N GLN A 13 54.25 17.84 34.13
CA GLN A 13 54.76 17.54 32.78
C GLN A 13 56.30 17.64 32.78
N PRO A 14 56.95 17.06 31.75
CA PRO A 14 57.53 17.98 30.77
C PRO A 14 57.28 17.62 29.31
N ASN A 15 57.25 18.69 28.52
CA ASN A 15 57.22 18.77 27.07
C ASN A 15 58.33 17.99 26.36
N GLY A 16 58.01 17.50 25.16
CA GLY A 16 58.96 17.08 24.14
C GLY A 16 58.25 16.95 22.79
N ALA A 17 58.25 18.04 22.02
CA ALA A 17 57.60 18.19 20.72
C ALA A 17 58.44 17.64 19.56
N THR A 18 57.78 17.06 18.56
CA THR A 18 58.11 17.00 17.10
C THR A 18 57.08 16.06 16.45
N GLY A 19 56.34 16.35 15.37
CA GLY A 19 56.22 17.47 14.45
C GLY A 19 55.49 16.98 13.18
N GLY A 20 54.57 17.79 12.63
CA GLY A 20 53.97 17.67 11.27
C GLY A 20 53.01 16.49 11.05
N THR A 21 51.84 16.57 10.39
CA THR A 21 51.35 17.48 9.34
C THR A 21 49.84 17.30 9.16
N GLY A 22 49.10 18.42 9.05
CA GLY A 22 48.01 18.64 8.08
C GLY A 22 46.63 18.00 8.31
N GLY A 23 45.60 18.82 8.56
CA GLY A 23 44.21 18.45 8.27
C GLY A 23 43.14 19.13 9.14
N VAL A 24 42.64 20.27 8.66
CA VAL A 24 41.47 21.04 9.14
C VAL A 24 40.21 20.12 9.13
N GLY A 25 39.53 19.81 10.23
CA GLY A 25 38.55 20.64 10.93
C GLY A 25 37.11 20.28 10.52
N HIS A 26 36.35 19.56 11.34
CA HIS A 26 34.90 19.74 11.46
C HIS A 26 34.33 19.18 12.78
N THR A 27 33.43 19.96 13.34
CA THR A 27 32.80 19.84 14.66
C THR A 27 31.44 19.15 14.60
N THR A 28 31.06 18.57 15.74
CA THR A 28 29.71 18.30 16.26
C THR A 28 28.82 17.28 15.54
N ASN A 29 28.58 16.16 16.22
CA ASN A 29 27.24 15.58 16.35
C ASN A 29 27.06 15.06 17.78
N THR A 30 26.41 15.87 18.61
CA THR A 30 25.83 15.48 19.90
C THR A 30 24.50 14.79 19.64
N GLY A 31 24.48 13.46 19.65
CA GLY A 31 23.26 12.66 19.83
C GLY A 31 22.93 12.56 21.31
N GLY A 32 21.67 12.84 21.67
CA GLY A 32 21.18 12.80 23.04
C GLY A 32 21.20 11.39 23.67
N PRO A 33 21.17 11.30 25.01
CA PRO A 33 21.33 10.04 25.73
C PRO A 33 20.02 9.24 25.74
N GLY A 34 20.04 7.98 25.30
CA GLY A 34 18.93 7.04 25.57
C GLY A 34 18.63 5.94 24.55
N LEU A 35 19.31 5.85 23.41
CA LEU A 35 19.12 4.76 22.45
C LEU A 35 20.42 3.96 22.31
N PRO A 36 20.42 2.62 22.43
CA PRO A 36 21.56 1.82 22.04
C PRO A 36 21.71 1.94 20.52
N GLY A 37 22.68 2.75 20.09
CA GLY A 37 23.10 2.83 18.70
C GLY A 37 23.74 1.52 18.29
N GLY A 38 22.96 0.63 17.69
CA GLY A 38 23.50 -0.42 16.82
C GLY A 38 24.18 0.22 15.61
N PRO A 39 25.22 -0.41 15.03
CA PRO A 39 25.99 0.17 13.94
C PRO A 39 25.09 0.44 12.74
N VAL A 40 24.96 1.73 12.39
CA VAL A 40 24.50 2.09 11.05
C VAL A 40 25.66 1.76 10.13
N ASN A 41 25.53 0.68 9.36
CA ASN A 41 26.48 0.30 8.31
C ASN A 41 26.57 1.46 7.29
N SER A 42 27.50 2.39 7.51
CA SER A 42 27.84 3.44 6.56
C SER A 42 28.78 2.86 5.51
N ASN A 43 28.28 1.90 4.72
CA ASN A 43 28.89 1.64 3.43
C ASN A 43 28.59 2.85 2.53
N PRO A 44 29.61 3.54 1.98
CA PRO A 44 29.37 4.58 1.00
C PRO A 44 28.64 3.95 -0.18
N ILE A 45 27.42 4.42 -0.44
CA ILE A 45 26.61 4.00 -1.58
C ILE A 45 27.31 4.53 -2.85
N THR A 46 28.25 3.78 -3.37
CA THR A 46 28.56 3.76 -4.80
C THR A 46 27.60 2.75 -5.43
N PRO A 47 26.58 3.18 -6.20
CA PRO A 47 25.54 2.28 -6.65
C PRO A 47 26.00 1.50 -7.88
N ASN A 48 26.79 0.44 -7.66
CA ASN A 48 26.73 -0.73 -8.54
C ASN A 48 25.50 -1.54 -8.11
N TYR A 49 24.32 -1.20 -8.65
CA TYR A 49 23.13 -2.03 -8.53
C TYR A 49 23.28 -3.27 -9.42
N THR A 50 24.10 -4.22 -8.98
CA THR A 50 23.92 -5.61 -9.38
C THR A 50 22.60 -6.06 -8.76
N PRO A 51 21.66 -6.64 -9.52
CA PRO A 51 20.51 -7.30 -8.93
C PRO A 51 21.01 -8.29 -7.89
N GLN A 52 20.50 -8.18 -6.67
CA GLN A 52 20.86 -9.10 -5.59
C GLN A 52 20.60 -10.53 -6.07
N SER A 53 21.60 -11.40 -5.94
CA SER A 53 21.44 -12.80 -6.33
C SER A 53 20.45 -13.48 -5.38
N PHE A 54 19.83 -14.56 -5.84
CA PHE A 54 18.97 -15.39 -4.98
C PHE A 54 19.72 -15.88 -3.73
N GLU A 55 21.02 -16.14 -3.87
CA GLU A 55 21.90 -16.59 -2.79
C GLU A 55 22.15 -15.50 -1.76
N GLU A 56 22.41 -14.25 -2.20
CA GLU A 56 22.55 -13.09 -1.32
C GLU A 56 21.24 -12.78 -0.57
N LEU A 57 20.09 -12.95 -1.22
CA LEU A 57 18.78 -12.79 -0.56
C LEU A 57 18.54 -13.88 0.49
N ASN A 58 18.84 -15.14 0.16
CA ASN A 58 18.73 -16.24 1.11
C ASN A 58 19.63 -16.05 2.33
N ALA A 59 20.85 -15.53 2.14
CA ALA A 59 21.76 -15.22 3.23
C ALA A 59 21.19 -14.12 4.15
N GLN A 60 20.59 -13.06 3.60
CA GLN A 60 19.92 -12.02 4.39
C GLN A 60 18.74 -12.57 5.20
N VAL A 61 17.84 -13.31 4.54
CA VAL A 61 16.67 -13.93 5.20
C VAL A 61 17.10 -14.95 6.27
N ARG A 62 18.22 -15.64 6.06
CA ARG A 62 18.81 -16.52 7.07
C ARG A 62 19.31 -15.73 8.29
N ASN A 63 20.02 -14.64 8.09
CA ASN A 63 20.53 -13.80 9.19
C ASN A 63 19.39 -13.18 10.00
N GLU A 64 18.33 -12.72 9.35
CA GLU A 64 17.13 -12.20 10.03
C GLU A 64 16.48 -13.28 10.91
N ARG A 65 16.36 -14.52 10.41
CA ARG A 65 15.81 -15.65 11.20
C ARG A 65 16.66 -16.01 12.42
N ILE A 66 17.98 -15.97 12.29
CA ILE A 66 18.89 -16.23 13.42
C ILE A 66 18.76 -15.13 14.47
N ASN A 67 18.72 -13.87 14.04
CA ASN A 67 18.51 -12.74 14.94
C ASN A 67 17.16 -12.82 15.66
N MET A 68 16.12 -13.26 14.97
CA MET A 68 14.80 -13.50 15.56
C MET A 68 14.86 -14.59 16.65
N PHE A 69 15.51 -15.73 16.36
CA PHE A 69 15.68 -16.80 17.36
C PHE A 69 16.51 -16.34 18.57
N ILE A 70 17.60 -15.60 18.34
CA ILE A 70 18.41 -15.00 19.41
C ILE A 70 17.55 -14.06 20.26
N GLY A 71 16.73 -13.21 19.63
CA GLY A 71 15.79 -12.32 20.32
C GLY A 71 14.80 -13.09 21.20
N MET A 72 14.25 -14.20 20.69
CA MET A 72 13.31 -15.05 21.43
C MET A 72 13.93 -15.81 22.61
N THR A 73 15.21 -16.14 22.54
CA THR A 73 15.88 -17.09 23.46
C THR A 73 16.98 -16.46 24.32
N GLY A 74 17.33 -15.20 24.07
CA GLY A 74 18.53 -14.57 24.64
C GLY A 74 19.85 -15.19 24.12
N GLY A 75 19.81 -15.88 22.99
CA GLY A 75 20.98 -16.55 22.40
C GLY A 75 21.31 -17.93 22.97
N VAL A 76 20.46 -18.49 23.83
CA VAL A 76 20.66 -19.83 24.41
C VAL A 76 20.15 -20.91 23.44
N GLY A 77 21.00 -21.91 23.15
CA GLY A 77 20.60 -23.09 22.37
C GLY A 77 20.83 -22.97 20.86
N LEU A 78 21.63 -22.00 20.39
CA LEU A 78 22.04 -21.97 18.99
C LEU A 78 22.81 -23.26 18.61
N PRO A 79 22.43 -23.94 17.52
CA PRO A 79 23.19 -25.08 17.00
C PRO A 79 24.58 -24.63 16.50
N GLY A 80 25.54 -25.56 16.52
CA GLY A 80 27.00 -25.32 16.40
C GLY A 80 27.51 -24.38 15.30
N ASP A 81 28.76 -23.94 15.46
CA ASP A 81 29.56 -23.07 14.58
C ASP A 81 28.97 -21.73 14.10
N ILE A 82 27.74 -21.36 14.50
CA ILE A 82 27.20 -20.02 14.28
C ILE A 82 28.06 -19.02 15.06
N LYS A 83 28.99 -18.39 14.36
CA LYS A 83 29.80 -17.31 14.90
C LYS A 83 29.07 -16.01 14.64
N LEU A 84 28.86 -15.24 15.69
CA LEU A 84 28.32 -13.90 15.62
C LEU A 84 29.47 -12.89 15.76
N ASN A 85 29.38 -11.76 15.08
CA ASN A 85 30.25 -10.62 15.38
C ASN A 85 29.73 -9.83 16.60
N GLU A 86 30.44 -8.76 16.96
CA GLU A 86 30.08 -7.87 18.07
C GLU A 86 28.72 -7.16 17.90
N HIS A 87 28.11 -7.27 16.72
CA HIS A 87 26.82 -6.69 16.36
C HIS A 87 25.71 -7.73 16.18
N ASN A 88 25.93 -8.96 16.67
CA ASN A 88 25.04 -10.11 16.51
C ASN A 88 24.79 -10.54 15.05
N GLU A 89 25.66 -10.18 14.10
CA GLU A 89 25.56 -10.64 12.73
C GLU A 89 26.32 -11.95 12.54
N VAL A 90 25.73 -12.89 11.81
CA VAL A 90 26.35 -14.18 11.48
C VAL A 90 27.55 -13.95 10.54
N ILE A 91 28.72 -14.44 10.95
CA ILE A 91 29.99 -14.35 10.18
C ILE A 91 30.47 -15.70 9.64
N SER A 92 29.73 -16.78 9.87
CA SER A 92 30.06 -18.14 9.43
C SER A 92 29.13 -18.63 8.31
N ASP A 93 29.66 -19.41 7.37
CA ASP A 93 28.84 -20.20 6.46
C ASP A 93 28.01 -21.22 7.25
N ILE A 94 26.69 -21.19 7.06
CA ILE A 94 25.74 -22.06 7.77
C ILE A 94 25.34 -23.20 6.85
N SER A 95 25.54 -24.44 7.31
CA SER A 95 25.12 -25.62 6.56
C SER A 95 23.59 -25.76 6.56
N PRO A 96 22.99 -26.40 5.53
CA PRO A 96 21.55 -26.69 5.50
C PRO A 96 21.05 -27.44 6.73
N GLU A 97 21.88 -28.30 7.33
CA GLU A 97 21.56 -29.06 8.53
C GLU A 97 21.45 -28.17 9.77
N VAL A 98 22.35 -27.18 9.91
CA VAL A 98 22.29 -26.17 10.98
C VAL A 98 21.06 -25.28 10.81
N GLU A 99 20.71 -24.91 9.58
CA GLU A 99 19.49 -24.15 9.27
C GLU A 99 18.21 -24.94 9.61
N ALA A 100 18.17 -26.24 9.29
CA ALA A 100 17.05 -27.12 9.65
C ALA A 100 16.92 -27.29 11.17
N ALA A 101 18.03 -27.45 11.88
CA ALA A 101 18.06 -27.54 13.33
C ALA A 101 17.55 -26.25 13.99
N LEU A 102 17.97 -25.09 13.48
CA LEU A 102 17.49 -23.80 13.95
C LEU A 102 15.98 -23.64 13.75
N ASN A 103 15.46 -23.97 12.56
CA ASN A 103 14.02 -23.91 12.30
C ASN A 103 13.21 -24.79 13.26
N HIS A 104 13.70 -26.01 13.52
CA HIS A 104 13.08 -26.93 14.49
C HIS A 104 13.11 -26.36 15.91
N LEU A 105 14.22 -25.75 16.34
CA LEU A 105 14.33 -25.12 17.65
C LEU A 105 13.42 -23.90 17.80
N THR A 106 13.32 -23.05 16.78
CA THR A 106 12.38 -21.93 16.74
C THR A 106 10.94 -22.41 16.89
N GLN A 107 10.53 -23.43 16.12
CA GLN A 107 9.20 -24.02 16.22
C GLN A 107 8.94 -24.61 17.60
N THR A 108 9.88 -25.41 18.13
CA THR A 108 9.77 -26.01 19.46
C THR A 108 9.63 -24.94 20.54
N LYS A 109 10.37 -23.83 20.44
CA LYS A 109 10.26 -22.73 21.40
C LYS A 109 8.89 -22.04 21.27
N ILE A 110 8.40 -21.77 20.07
CA ILE A 110 7.05 -21.20 19.87
C ILE A 110 5.98 -22.12 20.47
N ASP A 111 6.08 -23.44 20.24
CA ASP A 111 5.12 -24.43 20.75
C ASP A 111 5.11 -24.55 22.28
N THR A 112 6.14 -24.04 22.95
CA THR A 112 6.31 -24.07 24.42
C THR A 112 6.24 -22.69 25.08
N MET A 113 5.95 -21.64 24.32
CA MET A 113 5.76 -20.29 24.86
C MET A 113 4.42 -20.17 25.59
N GLU A 114 4.43 -19.43 26.70
CA GLU A 114 3.20 -19.01 27.38
C GLU A 114 2.47 -17.92 26.58
N LEU A 115 1.19 -17.68 26.88
CA LEU A 115 0.35 -16.73 26.14
C LEU A 115 0.91 -15.30 26.09
N ASP A 116 1.44 -14.79 27.20
CA ASP A 116 2.04 -13.46 27.25
C ASP A 116 3.34 -13.38 26.45
N GLU A 117 4.18 -14.43 26.47
CA GLU A 117 5.40 -14.51 25.65
C GLU A 117 5.04 -14.54 24.16
N CYS A 118 4.02 -15.31 23.77
CA CYS A 118 3.50 -15.33 22.41
C CYS A 118 3.03 -13.94 21.97
N ARG A 119 2.27 -13.23 22.80
CA ARG A 119 1.78 -11.87 22.51
C ARG A 119 2.96 -10.94 22.25
N ASP A 120 3.96 -10.94 23.13
CA ASP A 120 5.08 -10.01 23.05
C ASP A 120 5.93 -10.28 21.79
N VAL A 121 6.16 -11.56 21.45
CA VAL A 121 6.84 -11.95 20.19
C VAL A 121 6.05 -11.51 18.96
N ILE A 122 4.72 -11.67 18.95
CA ILE A 122 3.86 -11.23 17.84
C ILE A 122 3.94 -9.71 17.68
N VAL A 123 3.81 -8.95 18.78
CA VAL A 123 3.84 -7.49 18.75
C VAL A 123 5.18 -6.98 18.26
N ASP A 124 6.30 -7.51 18.78
CA ASP A 124 7.63 -7.10 18.39
C ASP A 124 7.91 -7.38 16.90
N ASN A 125 7.62 -8.60 16.44
CA ASN A 125 7.82 -8.96 15.03
C ASN A 125 6.91 -8.14 14.09
N ASN A 126 5.66 -7.88 14.49
CA ASN A 126 4.75 -7.04 13.71
C ASN A 126 5.27 -5.60 13.61
N ASN A 127 5.81 -5.04 14.70
CA ASN A 127 6.40 -3.71 14.71
C ASN A 127 7.64 -3.64 13.79
N GLN A 128 8.53 -4.63 13.86
CA GLN A 128 9.70 -4.71 12.98
C GLN A 128 9.30 -4.86 11.50
N LEU A 129 8.33 -5.73 11.20
CA LEU A 129 7.78 -5.90 9.86
C LEU A 129 7.21 -4.58 9.32
N ASN A 130 6.41 -3.88 10.12
CA ASN A 130 5.84 -2.60 9.74
C ASN A 130 6.92 -1.55 9.48
N ALA A 131 7.94 -1.44 10.34
CA ALA A 131 9.07 -0.53 10.14
C ALA A 131 9.81 -0.82 8.83
N ALA A 132 10.12 -2.09 8.56
CA ALA A 132 10.78 -2.51 7.32
C ALA A 132 9.91 -2.17 6.08
N GLN A 133 8.61 -2.49 6.13
CA GLN A 133 7.68 -2.19 5.05
C GLN A 133 7.56 -0.68 4.79
N ASN A 134 7.60 0.15 5.84
CA ASN A 134 7.56 1.60 5.73
C ASN A 134 8.81 2.17 5.06
N ASN A 135 9.99 1.67 5.42
CA ASN A 135 11.25 2.03 4.77
C ASN A 135 11.25 1.62 3.29
N ILE A 136 10.78 0.41 2.97
CA ILE A 136 10.62 -0.06 1.60
C ILE A 136 9.68 0.86 0.82
N ASN A 137 8.54 1.23 1.41
CA ASN A 137 7.57 2.12 0.78
C ASN A 137 8.16 3.51 0.48
N ALA A 138 8.89 4.10 1.43
CA ALA A 138 9.56 5.39 1.25
C ALA A 138 10.64 5.34 0.16
N HIS A 139 11.48 4.31 0.18
CA HIS A 139 12.51 4.11 -0.83
C HIS A 139 11.89 3.87 -2.23
N ASN A 140 10.82 3.08 -2.30
CA ASN A 140 10.06 2.87 -3.54
C ASN A 140 9.44 4.17 -4.04
N ALA A 141 8.88 5.01 -3.17
CA ALA A 141 8.37 6.33 -3.54
C ALA A 141 9.46 7.26 -4.10
N ASN A 142 10.67 7.25 -3.51
CA ASN A 142 11.81 8.01 -4.04
C ASN A 142 12.27 7.51 -5.42
N ARG A 143 12.35 6.19 -5.63
CA ARG A 143 12.64 5.63 -6.96
C ARG A 143 11.56 5.97 -7.98
N ALA A 144 10.30 5.86 -7.55
CA ALA A 144 9.15 6.22 -8.33
C ALA A 144 9.19 7.70 -8.76
N TYR A 145 9.57 8.60 -7.87
CA TYR A 145 9.81 10.02 -8.18
C TYR A 145 10.88 10.18 -9.26
N THR A 146 12.04 9.52 -9.07
CA THR A 146 13.16 9.58 -10.02
C THR A 146 12.77 9.07 -11.41
N ILE A 147 12.05 7.94 -11.47
CA ILE A 147 11.47 7.40 -12.71
C ILE A 147 10.51 8.41 -13.34
N GLY A 148 9.62 9.01 -12.56
CA GLY A 148 8.67 10.02 -13.02
C GLY A 148 9.35 11.24 -13.67
N LYS A 149 10.36 11.81 -13.00
CA LYS A 149 11.15 12.95 -13.53
C LYS A 149 11.88 12.57 -14.81
N THR A 150 12.44 11.37 -14.86
CA THR A 150 13.09 10.83 -16.06
C THR A 150 12.10 10.67 -17.20
N LEU A 151 10.90 10.15 -16.94
CA LEU A 151 9.84 10.01 -17.95
C LEU A 151 9.35 11.37 -18.48
N HIS A 152 9.22 12.39 -17.64
CA HIS A 152 8.94 13.76 -18.10
C HIS A 152 10.06 14.29 -19.00
N ARG A 153 11.32 14.04 -18.63
CA ARG A 153 12.46 14.44 -19.46
C ARG A 153 12.46 13.72 -20.81
N VAL A 154 12.20 12.41 -20.83
CA VAL A 154 12.06 11.63 -22.06
C VAL A 154 10.92 12.18 -22.91
N LYS A 155 9.76 12.45 -22.31
CA LYS A 155 8.61 13.04 -23.01
C LYS A 155 9.01 14.34 -23.71
N TYR A 156 9.61 15.28 -22.96
CA TYR A 156 10.13 16.54 -23.50
C TYR A 156 11.11 16.31 -24.66
N LEU A 157 12.07 15.37 -24.53
CA LEU A 157 13.04 15.08 -25.58
C LEU A 157 12.37 14.50 -26.82
N THR A 158 11.43 13.56 -26.68
CA THR A 158 10.73 12.98 -27.82
C THR A 158 9.87 14.00 -28.57
N GLU A 159 9.28 14.97 -27.85
CA GLU A 159 8.48 16.06 -28.43
C GLU A 159 9.38 17.08 -29.15
N THR A 160 10.48 17.51 -28.52
CA THR A 160 11.39 18.53 -29.08
C THR A 160 12.26 18.02 -30.24
N THR A 161 12.64 16.74 -30.23
CA THR A 161 13.44 16.13 -31.32
C THR A 161 12.59 15.58 -32.46
N GLY A 162 11.26 15.61 -32.33
CA GLY A 162 10.36 15.06 -33.34
C GLY A 162 10.46 13.54 -33.49
N TYR A 163 10.68 12.80 -32.40
CA TYR A 163 10.83 11.35 -32.45
C TYR A 163 9.62 10.70 -33.15
N PRO A 164 9.81 9.90 -34.22
CA PRO A 164 8.71 9.36 -35.00
C PRO A 164 7.76 8.48 -34.16
N GLY A 165 6.55 8.99 -33.91
CA GLY A 165 5.51 8.35 -33.07
C GLY A 165 5.55 8.71 -31.58
N GLY A 166 6.41 9.66 -31.20
CA GLY A 166 6.40 10.34 -29.91
C GLY A 166 6.71 9.47 -28.69
N PHE A 167 6.42 10.03 -27.51
CA PHE A 167 6.73 9.45 -26.20
C PHE A 167 6.22 8.02 -26.01
N GLU A 168 4.97 7.72 -26.42
CA GLU A 168 4.36 6.41 -26.18
C GLU A 168 4.99 5.31 -27.04
N LYS A 169 5.36 5.62 -28.29
CA LYS A 169 6.08 4.66 -29.14
C LYS A 169 7.48 4.42 -28.59
N TRP A 170 8.19 5.48 -28.20
CA TRP A 170 9.49 5.36 -27.55
C TRP A 170 9.42 4.46 -26.30
N CYS A 171 8.44 4.68 -25.42
CA CYS A 171 8.26 3.84 -24.22
C CYS A 171 8.00 2.39 -24.60
N LYS A 172 7.14 2.14 -25.60
CA LYS A 172 6.86 0.78 -26.08
C LYS A 172 8.08 0.12 -26.66
N GLU A 173 9.01 0.82 -27.28
CA GLU A 173 10.20 0.23 -27.89
C GLU A 173 11.31 -0.04 -26.86
N ASN A 174 11.52 0.90 -25.93
CA ASN A 174 12.69 0.90 -25.04
C ASN A 174 12.41 0.28 -23.66
N LEU A 175 11.15 0.25 -23.20
CA LEU A 175 10.78 -0.24 -21.86
C LEU A 175 10.13 -1.63 -21.88
N LYS A 176 10.16 -2.37 -22.99
CA LYS A 176 9.51 -3.72 -23.09
C LYS A 176 10.00 -4.69 -22.01
N LYS A 177 11.29 -4.63 -21.68
CA LYS A 177 11.94 -5.57 -20.74
C LYS A 177 11.65 -5.25 -19.28
N THR A 178 11.25 -4.02 -18.94
CA THR A 178 11.15 -3.56 -17.55
C THR A 178 9.80 -3.85 -16.90
N LYS A 179 8.83 -4.41 -17.65
CA LYS A 179 7.43 -4.61 -17.23
C LYS A 179 6.74 -3.31 -16.74
N LEU A 180 7.31 -2.13 -16.99
CA LEU A 180 6.76 -0.85 -16.54
C LEU A 180 5.55 -0.46 -17.39
N GLN A 181 4.34 -0.76 -16.89
CA GLN A 181 3.09 -0.59 -17.64
C GLN A 181 2.72 0.90 -17.83
N LYS A 182 1.84 1.19 -18.80
CA LYS A 182 1.38 2.55 -19.09
C LYS A 182 0.78 3.23 -17.86
N THR A 183 -0.07 2.52 -17.12
CA THR A 183 -0.69 3.04 -15.89
C THR A 183 0.34 3.37 -14.82
N GLN A 184 1.34 2.49 -14.62
CA GLN A 184 2.44 2.75 -13.69
C GLN A 184 3.24 3.98 -14.13
N ARG A 185 3.65 4.08 -15.40
CA ARG A 185 4.35 5.28 -15.93
C ARG A 185 3.57 6.56 -15.62
N ARG A 186 2.25 6.53 -15.81
CA ARG A 186 1.39 7.67 -15.52
C ARG A 186 1.40 8.02 -14.03
N LYS A 187 1.22 7.06 -13.12
CA LYS A 187 1.30 7.29 -11.67
C LYS A 187 2.62 7.94 -11.26
N HIS A 188 3.75 7.41 -11.75
CA HIS A 188 5.08 7.95 -11.49
C HIS A 188 5.23 9.40 -11.97
N MET A 189 4.81 9.67 -13.20
CA MET A 189 4.87 11.01 -13.79
C MET A 189 3.98 12.00 -13.05
N ASP A 190 2.75 11.62 -12.71
CA ASP A 190 1.80 12.47 -11.99
C ASP A 190 2.33 12.81 -10.59
N MET A 191 2.75 11.80 -9.83
CA MET A 191 3.30 11.97 -8.48
C MET A 191 4.50 12.94 -8.44
N CYS A 192 5.46 12.81 -9.35
CA CYS A 192 6.68 13.62 -9.31
C CYS A 192 6.51 15.10 -9.71
N THR A 193 5.28 15.51 -10.10
CA THR A 193 4.96 16.92 -10.32
C THR A 193 4.56 17.66 -9.04
N ILE A 194 4.24 16.94 -7.98
CA ILE A 194 3.96 17.51 -6.66
C ILE A 194 5.29 17.96 -6.05
N TYR A 195 5.37 19.21 -5.57
CA TYR A 195 6.63 19.84 -5.19
C TYR A 195 7.26 19.22 -3.93
N ASP A 196 6.47 19.07 -2.87
CA ASP A 196 6.87 18.55 -1.55
C ASP A 196 6.74 17.02 -1.44
N VAL A 197 6.60 16.30 -2.56
CA VAL A 197 6.28 14.86 -2.57
C VAL A 197 7.32 13.97 -1.87
N LEU A 198 8.58 14.38 -1.87
CA LEU A 198 9.67 13.62 -1.24
C LEU A 198 9.65 13.74 0.28
N ASP A 199 9.14 14.85 0.82
CA ASP A 199 8.97 15.05 2.26
C ASP A 199 7.94 14.05 2.84
N TYR A 200 7.05 13.55 1.97
CA TYR A 200 5.99 12.59 2.29
C TYR A 200 6.18 11.22 1.63
N ALA A 201 7.42 10.85 1.29
CA ALA A 201 7.73 9.57 0.63
C ALA A 201 7.20 8.35 1.40
N SER A 202 7.14 8.42 2.74
CA SER A 202 6.61 7.36 3.62
C SER A 202 5.15 6.98 3.34
N PHE A 203 4.39 7.85 2.68
CA PHE A 203 3.02 7.56 2.25
C PHE A 203 2.97 6.45 1.20
N GLY A 204 4.07 6.22 0.48
CA GLY A 204 4.17 5.23 -0.58
C GLY A 204 3.53 5.70 -1.89
N ILE A 205 3.90 5.00 -2.97
CA ILE A 205 3.55 5.39 -4.35
C ILE A 205 2.04 5.53 -4.55
N GLU A 206 1.26 4.57 -4.04
CA GLU A 206 -0.17 4.51 -4.29
C GLU A 206 -0.93 5.69 -3.65
N LYS A 207 -0.56 6.09 -2.43
CA LYS A 207 -1.19 7.24 -1.75
C LYS A 207 -0.77 8.56 -2.38
N LEU A 208 0.52 8.72 -2.70
CA LEU A 208 1.01 9.93 -3.35
C LEU A 208 0.40 10.11 -4.76
N ALA A 209 0.24 9.02 -5.52
CA ALA A 209 -0.45 9.05 -6.81
C ALA A 209 -1.95 9.37 -6.67
N ALA A 210 -2.60 8.92 -5.60
CA ALA A 210 -4.01 9.23 -5.31
C ALA A 210 -4.21 10.68 -4.85
N LEU A 211 -3.21 11.30 -4.20
CA LEU A 211 -3.24 12.71 -3.80
C LEU A 211 -3.19 13.64 -5.02
N TYR A 212 -2.34 13.35 -6.01
CA TYR A 212 -2.15 14.20 -7.19
C TYR A 212 -3.44 14.78 -7.81
N PRO A 213 -4.45 13.96 -8.19
CA PRO A 213 -5.66 14.49 -8.81
C PRO A 213 -6.46 15.41 -7.88
N VAL A 214 -6.41 15.17 -6.57
CA VAL A 214 -7.13 15.96 -5.56
C VAL A 214 -6.43 17.29 -5.32
N LEU A 215 -5.10 17.28 -5.16
CA LEU A 215 -4.30 18.50 -4.97
C LEU A 215 -4.47 19.47 -6.15
N LYS A 216 -4.56 18.95 -7.38
CA LYS A 216 -4.71 19.76 -8.59
C LYS A 216 -6.01 20.58 -8.64
N VAL A 217 -7.08 20.08 -8.02
CA VAL A 217 -8.42 20.70 -8.07
C VAL A 217 -8.78 21.41 -6.78
N THR A 218 -8.02 21.20 -5.71
CA THR A 218 -8.24 21.86 -4.42
C THR A 218 -7.73 23.30 -4.52
N PRO A 219 -8.59 24.32 -4.32
CA PRO A 219 -8.17 25.71 -4.42
C PRO A 219 -7.29 26.11 -3.23
N ASP A 220 -6.50 27.17 -3.43
CA ASP A 220 -5.75 27.88 -2.39
C ASP A 220 -4.65 27.08 -1.66
N LEU A 221 -4.09 26.04 -2.31
CA LEU A 221 -2.90 25.34 -1.82
C LEU A 221 -1.62 26.05 -2.26
N ASP A 222 -0.62 26.18 -1.37
CA ASP A 222 0.72 26.65 -1.73
C ASP A 222 1.34 25.71 -2.76
N PRO A 223 1.70 26.19 -3.97
CA PRO A 223 2.34 25.36 -4.99
C PRO A 223 3.66 24.71 -4.54
N LYS A 224 4.34 25.25 -3.51
CA LYS A 224 5.57 24.69 -2.95
C LYS A 224 5.31 23.65 -1.85
N HIS A 225 4.17 23.70 -1.18
CA HIS A 225 3.85 22.78 -0.10
C HIS A 225 2.41 22.24 -0.19
N PRO A 226 1.98 21.75 -1.36
CA PRO A 226 0.59 21.40 -1.59
C PRO A 226 0.13 20.21 -0.73
N ILE A 227 1.00 19.25 -0.39
CA ILE A 227 0.61 18.13 0.50
C ILE A 227 0.45 18.66 1.92
N ARG A 228 1.39 19.46 2.42
CA ARG A 228 1.29 20.03 3.78
C ARG A 228 -0.01 20.79 3.97
N ASP A 229 -0.30 21.75 3.10
CA ASP A 229 -1.48 22.60 3.17
C ASP A 229 -2.78 21.76 3.04
N PHE A 230 -2.75 20.70 2.23
CA PHE A 230 -3.86 19.76 2.13
C PHE A 230 -4.11 19.02 3.44
N LEU A 231 -3.07 18.50 4.10
CA LEU A 231 -3.20 17.82 5.38
C LEU A 231 -3.75 18.76 6.46
N GLU A 232 -3.25 19.99 6.51
CA GLU A 232 -3.74 21.03 7.42
C GLU A 232 -5.22 21.34 7.17
N ARG A 233 -5.62 21.56 5.91
CA ARG A 233 -7.01 21.85 5.52
C ARG A 233 -7.99 20.76 5.99
N PHE A 234 -7.60 19.50 5.93
CA PHE A 234 -8.46 18.36 6.33
C PHE A 234 -8.18 17.86 7.76
N ASN A 235 -7.46 18.65 8.57
CA ASN A 235 -7.10 18.33 9.95
C ASN A 235 -6.52 16.92 10.07
N VAL A 236 -5.52 16.60 9.25
CA VAL A 236 -4.74 15.36 9.34
C VAL A 236 -3.43 15.67 10.03
N ASN A 237 -3.33 15.28 11.30
CA ASN A 237 -2.07 15.35 12.02
C ASN A 237 -1.36 13.99 11.94
N ILE A 238 -0.32 13.92 11.11
CA ILE A 238 0.47 12.71 10.91
C ILE A 238 1.24 12.29 12.18
N HIS A 239 1.49 13.22 13.10
CA HIS A 239 2.22 12.95 14.34
C HIS A 239 1.34 12.29 15.42
N ASP A 240 0.01 12.40 15.29
CA ASP A 240 -0.93 11.77 16.23
C ASP A 240 -1.27 10.33 15.82
N CYS A 241 -0.78 9.88 14.66
CA CYS A 241 -1.01 8.52 14.17
C CYS A 241 -0.03 7.56 14.85
N PRO A 242 -0.50 6.46 15.47
CA PRO A 242 0.38 5.53 16.19
C PRO A 242 1.28 4.74 15.23
N ASP A 243 0.86 4.57 13.97
CA ASP A 243 1.68 4.00 12.92
C ASP A 243 1.39 4.61 11.52
N VAL A 244 2.15 4.13 10.53
CA VAL A 244 2.07 4.60 9.14
C VAL A 244 0.79 4.14 8.44
N GLU A 245 0.20 3.01 8.80
CA GLU A 245 -1.05 2.54 8.21
C GLU A 245 -2.23 3.41 8.68
N ASP A 246 -2.26 3.78 9.95
CA ASP A 246 -3.22 4.75 10.49
C ASP A 246 -3.05 6.12 9.83
N MET A 247 -1.81 6.57 9.64
CA MET A 247 -1.53 7.79 8.88
C MET A 247 -2.08 7.69 7.44
N ARG A 248 -1.84 6.57 6.75
CA ARG A 248 -2.36 6.33 5.39
C ARG A 248 -3.88 6.26 5.36
N PHE A 249 -4.50 5.75 6.41
CA PHE A 249 -5.93 5.70 6.58
C PHE A 249 -6.51 7.12 6.72
N GLU A 250 -5.94 7.96 7.60
CA GLU A 250 -6.32 9.37 7.76
C GLU A 250 -6.21 10.16 6.46
N ILE A 251 -5.10 10.01 5.73
CA ILE A 251 -4.89 10.65 4.43
C ILE A 251 -5.98 10.22 3.46
N SER A 252 -6.40 8.95 3.52
CA SER A 252 -7.44 8.45 2.63
C SER A 252 -8.82 9.01 2.97
N ILE A 253 -9.11 9.26 4.25
CA ILE A 253 -10.30 9.99 4.68
C ILE A 253 -10.26 11.42 4.13
N ALA A 254 -9.12 12.12 4.26
CA ALA A 254 -8.96 13.47 3.72
C ALA A 254 -9.14 13.52 2.20
N ILE A 255 -8.59 12.55 1.46
CA ILE A 255 -8.80 12.40 0.01
C ILE A 255 -10.30 12.26 -0.30
N ASP A 256 -11.03 11.45 0.46
CA ASP A 256 -12.45 11.21 0.23
C ASP A 256 -13.30 12.44 0.60
N MET A 257 -12.96 13.16 1.67
CA MET A 257 -13.54 14.47 2.01
C MET A 257 -13.33 15.51 0.90
N ALA A 258 -12.11 15.61 0.38
CA ALA A 258 -11.80 16.52 -0.72
C ALA A 258 -12.56 16.14 -2.00
N LYS A 259 -12.73 14.85 -2.31
CA LYS A 259 -13.57 14.42 -3.44
C LYS A 259 -15.03 14.81 -3.23
N LEU A 260 -15.58 14.72 -2.02
CA LEU A 260 -16.94 15.18 -1.71
C LEU A 260 -17.08 16.67 -1.99
N GLU A 261 -16.16 17.50 -1.47
CA GLU A 261 -16.13 18.95 -1.74
C GLU A 261 -16.07 19.26 -3.24
N ASN A 262 -15.17 18.58 -3.98
CA ASN A 262 -15.00 18.77 -5.41
C ASN A 262 -16.22 18.34 -6.25
N ASN A 263 -17.05 17.42 -5.73
CA ASN A 263 -18.32 17.04 -6.35
C ASN A 263 -19.50 17.93 -5.88
N GLY A 264 -19.23 18.96 -5.09
CA GLY A 264 -20.25 19.84 -4.52
C GLY A 264 -21.15 19.14 -3.52
N ILE A 265 -20.70 18.04 -2.91
CA ILE A 265 -21.43 17.32 -1.86
C ILE A 265 -20.96 17.90 -0.52
N SER A 266 -21.87 18.61 0.15
CA SER A 266 -21.63 19.33 1.40
C SER A 266 -22.49 18.74 2.52
N GLY A 267 -22.08 18.92 3.78
CA GLY A 267 -22.85 18.49 4.95
C GLY A 267 -22.49 17.11 5.50
N ILE A 268 -21.65 16.33 4.79
CA ILE A 268 -21.11 15.07 5.29
C ILE A 268 -19.93 15.38 6.22
N ASN A 269 -19.98 14.86 7.44
CA ASN A 269 -18.91 15.05 8.42
C ASN A 269 -17.75 14.04 8.19
N LYS A 270 -16.56 14.38 8.67
CA LYS A 270 -15.36 13.52 8.58
C LYS A 270 -15.56 12.17 9.31
N GLY A 271 -16.31 12.16 10.41
CA GLY A 271 -16.61 10.97 11.21
C GLY A 271 -17.38 9.91 10.43
N LEU A 272 -18.40 10.29 9.67
CA LEU A 272 -19.20 9.37 8.86
C LEU A 272 -18.36 8.77 7.72
N VAL A 273 -17.47 9.55 7.12
CA VAL A 273 -16.52 9.03 6.11
C VAL A 273 -15.53 8.05 6.73
N ARG A 274 -15.08 8.29 7.97
CA ARG A 274 -14.27 7.34 8.72
C ARG A 274 -15.01 6.02 8.93
N GLU A 275 -16.21 6.06 9.52
CA GLU A 275 -17.02 4.86 9.78
C GLU A 275 -17.31 4.07 8.49
N PHE A 276 -17.59 4.77 7.40
CA PHE A 276 -17.77 4.16 6.08
C PHE A 276 -16.53 3.39 5.61
N ARG A 277 -15.34 3.93 5.85
CA ARG A 277 -14.06 3.29 5.51
C ARG A 277 -13.69 2.16 6.47
N GLU A 278 -14.00 2.28 7.75
CA GLU A 278 -13.84 1.20 8.74
C GLU A 278 -14.70 -0.01 8.40
N CYS A 279 -15.85 0.20 7.76
CA CYS A 279 -16.66 -0.89 7.18
C CYS A 279 -16.03 -1.52 5.91
N GLY A 280 -14.84 -1.10 5.50
CA GLY A 280 -14.12 -1.63 4.33
C GLY A 280 -14.53 -1.00 2.99
N PHE A 281 -15.36 0.04 2.99
CA PHE A 281 -15.79 0.70 1.76
C PHE A 281 -14.84 1.86 1.37
N GLN A 282 -14.76 2.14 0.07
CA GLN A 282 -14.07 3.32 -0.47
C GLN A 282 -15.01 4.07 -1.39
N LEU A 283 -15.10 5.39 -1.26
CA LEU A 283 -15.99 6.19 -2.12
C LEU A 283 -15.62 6.01 -3.59
N ASN A 284 -16.60 5.61 -4.38
CA ASN A 284 -16.48 5.46 -5.82
C ASN A 284 -17.47 6.37 -6.57
N LYS A 285 -17.39 6.35 -7.90
CA LYS A 285 -18.26 7.16 -8.76
C LYS A 285 -19.75 6.97 -8.50
N LYS A 286 -20.20 5.73 -8.28
CA LYS A 286 -21.62 5.40 -8.02
C LYS A 286 -22.09 5.98 -6.69
N ASP A 287 -21.22 5.99 -5.68
CA ASP A 287 -21.52 6.60 -4.37
C ASP A 287 -21.72 8.12 -4.53
N PHE A 288 -20.82 8.81 -5.26
CA PHE A 288 -20.96 10.25 -5.54
C PHE A 288 -22.22 10.57 -6.36
N GLU A 289 -22.53 9.76 -7.37
CA GLU A 289 -23.76 9.91 -8.16
C GLU A 289 -25.01 9.77 -7.29
N ALA A 290 -25.06 8.77 -6.40
CA ALA A 290 -26.18 8.56 -5.48
C ALA A 290 -26.34 9.72 -4.49
N MET A 291 -25.24 10.18 -3.87
CA MET A 291 -25.25 11.32 -2.96
C MET A 291 -25.65 12.63 -3.66
N LYS A 292 -25.24 12.82 -4.91
CA LYS A 292 -25.63 13.98 -5.72
C LYS A 292 -27.13 13.95 -6.05
N VAL A 293 -27.68 12.80 -6.43
CA VAL A 293 -29.13 12.64 -6.65
C VAL A 293 -29.91 12.92 -5.36
N ALA A 294 -29.43 12.46 -4.21
CA ALA A 294 -30.05 12.77 -2.92
C ALA A 294 -30.07 14.28 -2.65
N LYS A 295 -28.96 14.97 -2.91
CA LYS A 295 -28.88 16.44 -2.80
C LYS A 295 -29.83 17.16 -3.76
N ASP A 296 -29.82 16.78 -5.04
CA ASP A 296 -30.59 17.42 -6.10
C ASP A 296 -32.10 17.26 -5.91
N THR A 297 -32.52 16.21 -5.18
CA THR A 297 -33.92 15.97 -4.79
C THR A 297 -34.30 16.63 -3.46
N GLY A 298 -33.42 17.44 -2.87
CA GLY A 298 -33.64 18.13 -1.59
C GLY A 298 -33.48 17.25 -0.34
N GLY A 299 -32.94 16.03 -0.51
CA GLY A 299 -32.60 15.13 0.59
C GLY A 299 -31.22 15.41 1.20
N ASP A 300 -30.91 14.66 2.26
CA ASP A 300 -29.61 14.69 2.91
C ASP A 300 -28.68 13.62 2.32
N PRO A 301 -27.54 14.00 1.68
CA PRO A 301 -26.57 13.06 1.14
C PRO A 301 -25.95 12.12 2.19
N SER A 302 -25.87 12.55 3.45
CA SER A 302 -25.26 11.78 4.54
C SER A 302 -26.01 10.47 4.78
N LYS A 303 -27.33 10.48 4.60
CA LYS A 303 -28.20 9.30 4.72
C LYS A 303 -27.79 8.15 3.80
N TYR A 304 -27.18 8.44 2.65
CA TYR A 304 -26.68 7.39 1.78
C TYR A 304 -25.57 6.59 2.48
N LEU A 305 -24.58 7.28 3.07
CA LEU A 305 -23.46 6.63 3.75
C LEU A 305 -23.93 5.90 5.01
N GLU A 306 -24.80 6.54 5.81
CA GLU A 306 -25.43 5.93 6.99
C GLU A 306 -26.10 4.59 6.64
N GLN A 307 -26.88 4.59 5.56
CA GLN A 307 -27.55 3.37 5.13
C GLN A 307 -26.58 2.30 4.62
N VAL A 308 -25.48 2.66 3.95
CA VAL A 308 -24.48 1.68 3.53
C VAL A 308 -23.76 1.08 4.74
N ILE A 309 -23.45 1.89 5.75
CA ILE A 309 -22.85 1.45 7.01
C ILE A 309 -23.80 0.50 7.74
N GLU A 310 -25.05 0.92 7.96
CA GLU A 310 -26.07 0.13 8.67
C GLU A 310 -26.30 -1.23 7.99
N ASN A 311 -26.43 -1.23 6.67
CA ASN A 311 -26.72 -2.45 5.90
C ASN A 311 -25.48 -3.27 5.54
N LYS A 312 -24.27 -2.76 5.83
CA LYS A 312 -22.98 -3.31 5.39
C LYS A 312 -22.94 -3.68 3.91
N LYS A 313 -23.67 -2.94 3.07
CA LYS A 313 -23.75 -3.17 1.62
C LYS A 313 -24.15 -1.89 0.90
N ARG A 314 -23.58 -1.69 -0.29
CA ARG A 314 -23.98 -0.58 -1.17
C ARG A 314 -25.43 -0.74 -1.58
N ILE A 315 -26.23 0.28 -1.33
CA ILE A 315 -27.60 0.32 -1.84
C ILE A 315 -27.53 0.53 -3.34
N THR A 316 -27.87 -0.51 -4.09
CA THR A 316 -28.20 -0.35 -5.49
C THR A 316 -29.52 0.40 -5.53
N ALA A 317 -29.46 1.68 -5.90
CA ALA A 317 -30.66 2.46 -6.13
C ALA A 317 -31.56 1.67 -7.11
N LYS A 318 -32.71 1.19 -6.63
CA LYS A 318 -33.85 1.01 -7.53
C LYS A 318 -34.16 2.43 -8.02
N PRO A 319 -34.12 2.69 -9.34
CA PRO A 319 -34.54 3.98 -9.84
C PRO A 319 -35.93 4.30 -9.28
N PRO A 320 -36.25 5.56 -8.97
CA PRO A 320 -37.60 5.93 -8.63
C PRO A 320 -38.52 5.40 -9.74
N VAL A 321 -39.52 4.63 -9.34
CA VAL A 321 -40.50 4.04 -10.24
C VAL A 321 -41.31 5.20 -10.82
N MET A 322 -40.84 5.77 -11.92
CA MET A 322 -41.69 6.56 -12.80
C MET A 322 -42.76 5.59 -13.34
N PRO A 323 -44.06 5.86 -13.15
CA PRO A 323 -45.09 5.03 -13.74
C PRO A 323 -44.93 5.17 -15.26
N PHE A 324 -44.86 4.04 -15.96
CA PHE A 324 -44.72 3.93 -17.41
C PHE A 324 -43.31 4.19 -17.99
N THR A 325 -42.33 3.38 -17.62
CA THR A 325 -41.40 2.82 -18.62
C THR A 325 -40.83 1.52 -18.06
N SER A 326 -41.05 0.40 -18.77
CA SER A 326 -40.39 -0.87 -18.44
C SER A 326 -38.87 -0.64 -18.44
N PRO A 327 -38.14 -1.07 -17.40
CA PRO A 327 -36.69 -0.87 -17.34
C PRO A 327 -36.04 -1.56 -18.53
N ALA A 328 -35.16 -0.84 -19.23
CA ALA A 328 -34.32 -1.43 -20.25
C ALA A 328 -33.57 -2.63 -19.63
N PRO A 329 -33.54 -3.79 -20.31
CA PRO A 329 -32.90 -4.97 -19.78
C PRO A 329 -31.42 -4.69 -19.53
N LYS A 330 -30.96 -4.92 -18.29
CA LYS A 330 -29.56 -4.76 -17.90
C LYS A 330 -28.68 -5.67 -18.75
N ASN A 331 -27.51 -5.18 -19.18
CA ASN A 331 -26.60 -5.94 -20.03
C ASN A 331 -26.00 -7.13 -19.26
N ILE A 332 -26.55 -8.31 -19.48
CA ILE A 332 -26.15 -9.57 -18.81
C ILE A 332 -24.68 -9.90 -19.06
N MET A 333 -24.11 -9.50 -20.20
CA MET A 333 -22.68 -9.72 -20.47
C MET A 333 -21.77 -8.90 -19.55
N GLU A 334 -22.12 -7.64 -19.28
CA GLU A 334 -21.32 -6.76 -18.43
C GLU A 334 -21.34 -7.25 -16.98
N GLN A 335 -22.49 -7.72 -16.49
CA GLN A 335 -22.62 -8.27 -15.14
C GLN A 335 -21.92 -9.63 -14.98
N ALA A 336 -22.00 -10.50 -15.99
CA ALA A 336 -21.26 -11.76 -15.98
C ALA A 336 -19.74 -11.53 -15.97
N GLN A 337 -19.28 -10.47 -16.64
CA GLN A 337 -17.87 -10.09 -16.62
C GLN A 337 -17.44 -9.52 -15.26
N GLU A 338 -18.24 -8.66 -14.63
CA GLU A 338 -17.97 -8.16 -13.27
C GLU A 338 -17.88 -9.30 -12.23
N ILE A 339 -18.76 -10.30 -12.30
CA ILE A 339 -18.72 -11.48 -11.43
C ILE A 339 -17.43 -12.27 -11.67
N ARG A 340 -17.07 -12.50 -12.93
CA ARG A 340 -15.84 -13.21 -13.29
C ARG A 340 -14.59 -12.48 -12.79
N ASP A 341 -14.53 -11.17 -12.96
CA ASP A 341 -13.38 -10.36 -12.54
C ASP A 341 -13.25 -10.33 -11.02
N THR A 342 -14.37 -10.35 -10.30
CA THR A 342 -14.40 -10.44 -8.83
C THR A 342 -13.89 -11.81 -8.36
N VAL A 343 -14.37 -12.91 -8.93
CA VAL A 343 -13.87 -14.26 -8.62
C VAL A 343 -12.39 -14.39 -8.94
N GLN A 344 -11.94 -13.86 -10.08
CA GLN A 344 -10.52 -13.88 -10.46
C GLN A 344 -9.65 -13.08 -9.49
N THR A 345 -10.15 -11.95 -9.00
CA THR A 345 -9.47 -11.12 -7.99
C THR A 345 -9.31 -11.89 -6.67
N LEU A 346 -10.35 -12.62 -6.24
CA LEU A 346 -10.30 -13.45 -5.04
C LEU A 346 -9.33 -14.64 -5.20
N LEU A 347 -9.32 -15.28 -6.38
CA LEU A 347 -8.38 -16.37 -6.68
C LEU A 347 -6.92 -15.91 -6.75
N ASN A 348 -6.69 -14.65 -7.13
CA ASN A 348 -5.35 -14.06 -7.22
C ASN A 348 -4.91 -13.41 -5.90
N ALA A 349 -5.76 -13.39 -4.87
CA ALA A 349 -5.39 -12.87 -3.57
C ALA A 349 -4.35 -13.80 -2.91
N PRO A 350 -3.23 -13.26 -2.40
CA PRO A 350 -2.16 -14.08 -1.81
C PRO A 350 -2.58 -14.78 -0.51
N THR A 351 -3.62 -14.26 0.15
CA THR A 351 -4.27 -14.86 1.32
C THR A 351 -5.77 -14.59 1.27
N ILE A 352 -6.57 -15.58 1.65
CA ILE A 352 -8.01 -15.41 1.88
C ILE A 352 -8.18 -15.08 3.36
N SER A 353 -8.63 -13.87 3.67
CA SER A 353 -8.94 -13.45 5.04
C SER A 353 -10.42 -13.69 5.33
N GLY A 354 -10.70 -14.38 6.44
CA GLY A 354 -12.05 -14.70 6.92
C GLY A 354 -12.48 -16.15 6.62
N ASP A 355 -13.35 -16.69 7.47
CA ASP A 355 -13.99 -17.99 7.25
C ASP A 355 -14.95 -17.91 6.06
N ILE A 356 -14.46 -18.28 4.87
CA ILE A 356 -15.33 -18.54 3.74
C ILE A 356 -15.98 -19.90 3.97
N GLN A 357 -17.23 -19.88 4.43
CA GLN A 357 -18.08 -21.06 4.53
C GLN A 357 -18.21 -21.74 3.15
N PRO A 358 -17.73 -22.98 2.96
CA PRO A 358 -17.83 -23.70 1.69
C PRO A 358 -19.26 -23.76 1.13
N GLU A 359 -20.25 -23.81 2.02
CA GLU A 359 -21.68 -23.88 1.68
C GLU A 359 -22.14 -22.65 0.88
N ARG A 360 -21.54 -21.47 1.13
CA ARG A 360 -21.85 -20.25 0.38
C ARG A 360 -21.26 -20.24 -1.03
N ILE A 361 -20.18 -20.99 -1.24
CA ILE A 361 -19.60 -21.20 -2.57
C ILE A 361 -20.52 -22.13 -3.36
N ASP A 362 -21.05 -23.18 -2.73
CA ASP A 362 -22.00 -24.11 -3.34
C ASP A 362 -23.31 -23.40 -3.74
N ASP A 363 -23.83 -22.51 -2.88
CA ASP A 363 -25.01 -21.69 -3.20
C ASP A 363 -24.74 -20.76 -4.42
N LEU A 364 -23.55 -20.15 -4.50
CA LEU A 364 -23.17 -19.32 -5.64
C LEU A 364 -23.06 -20.13 -6.93
N ILE A 365 -22.49 -21.35 -6.88
CA ILE A 365 -22.43 -22.25 -8.03
C ILE A 365 -23.85 -22.59 -8.50
N LYS A 366 -24.75 -22.94 -7.58
CA LYS A 366 -26.14 -23.28 -7.88
C LYS A 366 -26.90 -22.12 -8.54
N ASP A 367 -26.72 -20.90 -8.06
CA ASP A 367 -27.33 -19.70 -8.64
C ASP A 367 -26.77 -19.39 -10.05
N LEU A 368 -25.47 -19.59 -10.27
CA LEU A 368 -24.84 -19.42 -11.58
C LEU A 368 -25.30 -20.49 -12.58
N GLU A 369 -25.51 -21.73 -12.13
CA GLU A 369 -26.07 -22.81 -12.95
C GLU A 369 -27.53 -22.52 -13.34
N ALA A 370 -28.34 -22.03 -12.40
CA ALA A 370 -29.71 -21.61 -12.68
C ALA A 370 -29.75 -20.44 -13.69
N LEU A 371 -28.84 -19.47 -13.57
CA LEU A 371 -28.69 -18.37 -14.52
C LEU A 371 -28.29 -18.88 -15.91
N LYS A 372 -27.33 -19.80 -15.99
CA LYS A 372 -26.90 -20.45 -17.23
C LYS A 372 -28.07 -21.17 -17.92
N LEU A 373 -28.86 -21.92 -17.16
CA LEU A 373 -30.05 -22.62 -17.67
C LEU A 373 -31.05 -21.62 -18.24
N ARG A 374 -31.34 -20.53 -17.51
CA ARG A 374 -32.27 -19.48 -17.95
C ARG A 374 -31.81 -18.75 -19.21
N VAL A 375 -30.52 -18.44 -19.33
CA VAL A 375 -29.94 -17.81 -20.54
C VAL A 375 -29.97 -18.77 -21.72
N THR A 376 -29.74 -20.06 -21.49
CA THR A 376 -29.78 -21.09 -22.54
C THR A 376 -31.22 -21.31 -23.05
N GLN A 377 -32.19 -21.35 -22.14
CA GLN A 377 -33.62 -21.41 -22.48
C GLN A 377 -34.09 -20.15 -23.21
N ALA A 378 -33.63 -18.96 -22.81
CA ALA A 378 -33.95 -17.71 -23.49
C ALA A 378 -33.38 -17.63 -24.92
N LYS A 379 -32.25 -18.30 -25.20
CA LYS A 379 -31.71 -18.44 -26.57
C LYS A 379 -32.46 -19.48 -27.41
N GLY A 380 -33.14 -20.44 -26.79
CA GLY A 380 -33.94 -21.47 -27.46
C GLY A 380 -35.33 -21.01 -27.92
N GLN A 381 -35.84 -19.89 -27.40
CA GLN A 381 -37.15 -19.32 -27.78
C GLN A 381 -37.08 -18.32 -28.95
N SER A 382 -35.89 -18.05 -29.48
CA SER A 382 -35.65 -17.14 -30.60
C SER A 382 -35.58 -17.86 -31.96
N GLN A 383 -36.55 -18.73 -32.27
CA GLN A 383 -36.82 -19.17 -33.65
C GLN A 383 -38.25 -18.73 -34.02
N PRO A 384 -38.44 -18.01 -35.15
CA PRO A 384 -39.75 -17.48 -35.51
C PRO A 384 -40.67 -18.59 -35.98
N THR A 385 -41.79 -18.77 -35.29
CA THR A 385 -42.95 -19.50 -35.79
C THR A 385 -43.52 -18.70 -36.97
N GLN A 386 -43.22 -19.12 -38.20
CA GLN A 386 -43.99 -18.70 -39.36
C GLN A 386 -45.40 -19.29 -39.22
N GLN A 387 -46.31 -18.50 -38.65
CA GLN A 387 -47.74 -18.71 -38.86
C GLN A 387 -48.09 -18.18 -40.26
N THR A 388 -48.27 -19.10 -41.19
CA THR A 388 -48.98 -18.89 -42.45
C THR A 388 -50.43 -18.52 -42.15
N ALA A 389 -50.73 -17.22 -42.15
CA ALA A 389 -52.08 -16.74 -42.36
C ALA A 389 -52.37 -16.82 -43.86
N SER A 390 -53.10 -17.86 -44.27
CA SER A 390 -53.73 -17.95 -45.58
C SER A 390 -54.89 -16.95 -45.64
N THR A 391 -54.65 -15.75 -46.15
CA THR A 391 -55.70 -14.85 -46.64
C THR A 391 -56.18 -15.34 -48.00
N THR A 392 -57.45 -15.70 -48.02
CA THR A 392 -58.29 -15.93 -49.20
C THR A 392 -58.67 -14.57 -49.80
N GLU A 393 -58.30 -14.33 -51.04
CA GLU A 393 -58.86 -13.34 -51.98
C GLU A 393 -58.68 -13.95 -53.39
N ALA A 394 -59.59 -13.88 -54.36
CA ALA A 394 -60.97 -13.46 -54.45
C ALA A 394 -61.47 -13.86 -55.86
N ALA A 395 -62.81 -13.91 -56.00
CA ALA A 395 -63.59 -13.56 -57.18
C ALA A 395 -63.69 -14.53 -58.38
N ALA A 396 -64.93 -14.56 -58.90
CA ALA A 396 -65.44 -15.15 -60.16
C ALA A 396 -65.78 -16.64 -60.13
#